data_AF-A0A0W0N7D3-F1
#
_entry.id   AF-A0A0W0N7D3-F1
#
_cell.length_a   1.000
_cell.length_b   1.000
_cell.length_c   1.000
_cell.angle_alpha   90.00
_cell.angle_beta   90.00
_cell.angle_gamma   90.00
#
_symmetry.space_group_name_H-M   'P 1'
#
loop_
_entity.id
_entity.type
_entity.pdbx_description
1 polymer ?
#
loop_
_entity_poly.entity_id
_entity_poly.type
_entity_poly.pdbx_seq_one_letter_code
_entity_poly.pdbx_strand_id
1 'polypeptide(L)'
;MAAGSSSGSTTPPEAVRTFQIKTVSDMLAKLEWEIEQLQVTQFSQSVKSVDISSYFAINAALTAFHVCEWIWHIGTQQQRDAWLQAAPAASKAQGKTRFQVGLKYQCPEFGVCRAIANSFKHLADDQFTDTNVLTDVPVFELSVPATAGSMRAGDPLAQFAKVLMVRSKGGITPAAHVLSRTYGFLEDFCEKSGFLTGSQVSP
;
A
#
# COMPACT_ATOMS: atom_id res chain seq x y z
N MET A 1 59.14 -12.51 -20.33
CA MET A 1 58.57 -11.89 -19.13
C MET A 1 57.26 -11.25 -19.53
N ALA A 2 56.14 -11.83 -19.14
CA ALA A 2 54.81 -11.28 -19.38
C ALA A 2 54.33 -10.61 -18.09
N ALA A 3 54.06 -9.30 -18.16
CA ALA A 3 53.37 -8.57 -17.10
C ALA A 3 51.98 -8.22 -17.62
N GLY A 4 50.97 -8.80 -16.98
CA GLY A 4 49.57 -8.64 -17.34
C GLY A 4 49.02 -7.28 -16.92
N SER A 5 48.30 -6.64 -17.83
CA SER A 5 47.41 -5.53 -17.54
C SER A 5 46.03 -6.09 -17.18
N SER A 6 45.67 -6.04 -15.90
CA SER A 6 44.30 -6.30 -15.45
C SER A 6 43.48 -5.01 -15.59
N SER A 7 42.71 -4.90 -16.66
CA SER A 7 41.70 -3.85 -16.80
C SER A 7 40.53 -4.16 -15.88
N GLY A 8 40.50 -3.52 -14.71
CA GLY A 8 39.35 -3.50 -13.81
C GLY A 8 38.15 -2.85 -14.51
N SER A 9 37.23 -3.69 -14.98
CA SER A 9 35.91 -3.30 -15.45
C SER A 9 35.06 -2.88 -14.25
N THR A 10 35.13 -1.61 -13.85
CA THR A 10 34.11 -0.99 -12.98
C THR A 10 32.89 -0.66 -13.84
N THR A 11 31.95 -1.60 -13.94
CA THR A 11 30.61 -1.29 -14.43
C THR A 11 29.99 -0.23 -13.52
N PRO A 12 29.50 0.89 -14.05
CA PRO A 12 28.81 1.89 -13.23
C PRO A 12 27.59 1.27 -12.55
N PRO A 13 27.24 1.71 -11.33
CA PRO A 13 26.07 1.20 -10.63
C PRO A 13 24.83 1.35 -11.51
N GLU A 14 24.05 0.27 -11.61
CA GLU A 14 22.86 0.18 -12.44
C GLU A 14 21.95 1.38 -12.15
N ALA A 15 21.73 2.24 -13.16
CA ALA A 15 21.05 3.51 -12.97
C ALA A 15 19.61 3.26 -12.48
N VAL A 16 19.30 3.73 -11.27
CA VAL A 16 17.96 3.69 -10.68
C VAL A 16 17.03 4.53 -11.56
N ARG A 17 16.14 3.86 -12.30
CA ARG A 17 15.19 4.50 -13.21
C ARG A 17 13.91 4.86 -12.48
N THR A 18 13.94 5.94 -11.73
CA THR A 18 12.78 6.39 -10.97
C THR A 18 12.46 7.86 -11.24
N PHE A 19 11.17 8.17 -11.42
CA PHE A 19 10.71 9.54 -11.66
C PHE A 19 10.53 10.25 -10.31
N GLN A 20 11.62 10.83 -9.80
CA GLN A 20 11.70 11.58 -8.54
C GLN A 20 11.49 10.79 -7.22
N ILE A 21 10.89 9.61 -7.24
CA ILE A 21 10.85 8.69 -6.09
C ILE A 21 12.20 7.99 -5.96
N LYS A 22 12.93 8.17 -4.87
CA LYS A 22 14.33 7.69 -4.75
C LYS A 22 14.50 6.62 -3.67
N THR A 23 13.58 6.54 -2.72
CA THR A 23 13.68 5.66 -1.56
C THR A 23 12.36 4.95 -1.27
N VAL A 24 12.42 3.89 -0.45
CA VAL A 24 11.20 3.25 0.07
C VAL A 24 10.42 4.19 0.99
N SER A 25 11.09 5.14 1.65
CA SER A 25 10.45 6.18 2.44
C SER A 25 9.61 7.12 1.55
N ASP A 26 10.10 7.48 0.37
CA ASP A 26 9.30 8.26 -0.60
C ASP A 26 8.05 7.50 -1.06
N MET A 27 8.16 6.17 -1.21
CA MET A 27 7.03 5.30 -1.55
C MET A 27 6.01 5.18 -0.41
N LEU A 28 6.47 5.12 0.85
CA LEU A 28 5.60 5.17 2.02
C LEU A 28 4.90 6.53 2.14
N ALA A 29 5.61 7.64 1.96
CA ALA A 29 5.03 8.99 1.96
C ALA A 29 3.98 9.15 0.85
N LYS A 30 4.22 8.57 -0.34
CA LYS A 30 3.21 8.52 -1.41
C LYS A 30 1.97 7.72 -0.98
N LEU A 31 2.16 6.56 -0.34
CA LEU A 31 1.05 5.73 0.12
C LEU A 31 0.20 6.46 1.16
N GLU A 32 0.85 7.10 2.14
CA GLU A 32 0.20 7.93 3.15
C GLU A 32 -0.63 9.05 2.51
N TRP A 33 -0.02 9.82 1.60
CA TRP A 33 -0.70 10.89 0.89
C TRP A 33 -1.95 10.40 0.14
N GLU A 34 -1.88 9.26 -0.55
CA GLU A 34 -3.04 8.70 -1.27
C GLU A 34 -4.17 8.24 -0.33
N ILE A 35 -3.83 7.75 0.86
CA ILE A 35 -4.79 7.39 1.90
C ILE A 35 -5.47 8.64 2.45
N GLU A 36 -4.70 9.70 2.73
CA GLU A 36 -5.25 10.99 3.17
C GLU A 36 -6.18 11.59 2.11
N GLN A 37 -5.78 11.58 0.83
CA GLN A 37 -6.63 12.07 -0.25
C GLN A 37 -7.92 11.26 -0.37
N LEU A 38 -7.85 9.93 -0.25
CA LEU A 38 -9.05 9.08 -0.19
C LEU A 38 -9.97 9.50 0.95
N GLN A 39 -9.45 9.70 2.16
CA GLN A 39 -10.25 10.10 3.32
C GLN A 39 -10.90 11.47 3.09
N VAL A 40 -10.17 12.45 2.56
CA VAL A 40 -10.68 13.78 2.27
C VAL A 40 -11.81 13.72 1.22
N THR A 41 -11.63 12.94 0.15
CA THR A 41 -12.62 12.90 -0.94
C THR A 41 -13.92 12.21 -0.55
N GLN A 42 -13.91 11.36 0.47
CA GLN A 42 -15.12 10.74 1.01
C GLN A 42 -16.12 11.77 1.56
N PHE A 43 -15.64 12.90 2.10
CA PHE A 43 -16.50 13.98 2.62
C PHE A 43 -16.91 15.01 1.56
N SER A 44 -16.41 14.88 0.32
CA SER A 44 -16.73 15.81 -0.76
C SER A 44 -18.20 15.67 -1.19
N GLN A 45 -18.90 16.81 -1.24
CA GLN A 45 -20.28 16.87 -1.77
C GLN A 45 -20.33 16.86 -3.30
N SER A 46 -19.19 16.69 -3.98
CA SER A 46 -19.14 16.57 -5.44
C SER A 46 -19.87 15.31 -5.91
N VAL A 47 -20.57 15.41 -7.04
CA VAL A 47 -21.20 14.27 -7.72
C VAL A 47 -20.16 13.20 -8.10
N LYS A 48 -18.90 13.60 -8.32
CA LYS A 48 -17.77 12.72 -8.69
C LYS A 48 -16.98 12.21 -7.49
N SER A 49 -17.41 12.46 -6.26
CA SER A 49 -16.68 12.07 -5.04
C SER A 49 -16.37 10.58 -4.98
N VAL A 50 -17.30 9.72 -5.40
CA VAL A 50 -17.13 8.26 -5.44
C VAL A 50 -16.09 7.84 -6.48
N ASP A 51 -16.14 8.41 -7.69
CA ASP A 51 -15.19 8.08 -8.77
C ASP A 51 -13.77 8.47 -8.35
N ILE A 52 -13.61 9.68 -7.83
CA ILE A 52 -12.32 10.20 -7.36
C ILE A 52 -11.80 9.36 -6.19
N SER A 53 -12.66 9.03 -5.22
CA SER A 53 -12.29 8.15 -4.11
C SER A 53 -11.84 6.77 -4.62
N SER A 54 -12.47 6.27 -5.68
CA SER A 54 -12.11 4.97 -6.27
C SER A 54 -10.71 5.02 -6.88
N TYR A 55 -10.36 6.11 -7.57
CA TYR A 55 -9.00 6.30 -8.09
C TYR A 55 -7.95 6.38 -6.97
N PHE A 56 -8.21 7.10 -5.89
CA PHE A 56 -7.29 7.15 -4.76
C PHE A 56 -7.15 5.80 -4.06
N ALA A 57 -8.25 5.05 -3.87
CA ALA A 57 -8.19 3.71 -3.29
C ALA A 57 -7.38 2.73 -4.16
N ILE A 58 -7.58 2.76 -5.48
CA ILE A 58 -6.82 1.95 -6.44
C ILE A 58 -5.33 2.32 -6.42
N ASN A 59 -5.03 3.62 -6.46
CA ASN A 59 -3.65 4.10 -6.50
C ASN A 59 -2.91 3.76 -5.19
N ALA A 60 -3.53 3.98 -4.03
CA ALA A 60 -2.97 3.60 -2.74
C ALA A 60 -2.70 2.09 -2.68
N ALA A 61 -3.64 1.27 -3.15
CA ALA A 61 -3.46 -0.18 -3.20
C ALA A 61 -2.28 -0.59 -4.11
N LEU A 62 -2.13 0.03 -5.29
CA LEU A 62 -0.98 -0.18 -6.17
C LEU A 62 0.34 0.25 -5.52
N THR A 63 0.35 1.41 -4.87
CA THR A 63 1.51 1.92 -4.15
C THR A 63 1.95 0.98 -3.06
N ALA A 64 1.03 0.38 -2.30
CA ALA A 64 1.36 -0.65 -1.31
C ALA A 64 2.10 -1.85 -1.92
N PHE A 65 1.70 -2.33 -3.11
CA PHE A 65 2.46 -3.37 -3.82
C PHE A 65 3.85 -2.90 -4.20
N HIS A 66 3.95 -1.69 -4.74
CA HIS A 66 5.24 -1.15 -5.16
C HIS A 66 6.16 -0.93 -3.95
N VAL A 67 5.67 -0.52 -2.79
CA VAL A 67 6.46 -0.49 -1.54
C VAL A 67 7.07 -1.87 -1.26
N CYS A 68 6.31 -2.96 -1.40
CA CYS A 68 6.85 -4.31 -1.24
C CYS A 68 7.90 -4.68 -2.29
N GLU A 69 7.73 -4.25 -3.54
CA GLU A 69 8.76 -4.44 -4.57
C GLU A 69 10.05 -3.70 -4.21
N TRP A 70 9.94 -2.47 -3.74
CA TRP A 70 11.07 -1.67 -3.28
C TRP A 70 11.80 -2.35 -2.12
N ILE A 71 11.07 -2.78 -1.08
CA ILE A 71 11.61 -3.54 0.06
C ILE A 71 12.41 -4.75 -0.42
N TRP A 72 11.85 -5.54 -1.35
CA TRP A 72 12.51 -6.73 -1.88
C TRP A 72 13.83 -6.42 -2.58
N HIS A 73 13.85 -5.35 -3.38
CA HIS A 73 15.01 -4.96 -4.18
C HIS A 73 16.12 -4.29 -3.36
N ILE A 74 15.78 -3.52 -2.33
CA ILE A 74 16.79 -2.86 -1.47
C ILE A 74 17.33 -3.79 -0.39
N GLY A 75 16.60 -4.86 -0.02
CA GLY A 75 17.03 -5.82 0.99
C GLY A 75 18.33 -6.53 0.61
N THR A 76 19.13 -6.89 1.60
CA THR A 76 20.30 -7.75 1.39
C THR A 76 19.87 -9.19 1.09
N GLN A 77 20.79 -10.02 0.57
CA GLN A 77 20.48 -11.43 0.34
C GLN A 77 20.07 -12.15 1.63
N GLN A 78 20.77 -11.88 2.74
CA GLN A 78 20.46 -12.44 4.05
C GLN A 78 19.06 -12.04 4.53
N GLN A 79 18.67 -10.77 4.36
CA GLN A 79 17.33 -10.31 4.69
C GLN A 79 16.27 -11.00 3.84
N ARG A 80 16.48 -11.10 2.52
CA ARG A 80 15.58 -11.82 1.62
C ARG A 80 15.39 -13.27 2.02
N ASP A 81 16.48 -13.99 2.32
CA ASP A 81 16.43 -15.39 2.73
C ASP A 81 15.62 -15.58 4.03
N ALA A 82 15.74 -14.65 4.97
CA ALA A 82 14.94 -14.63 6.19
C ALA A 82 13.45 -14.33 5.92
N TRP A 83 13.14 -13.33 5.10
CA TRP A 83 11.75 -12.97 4.77
C TRP A 83 11.02 -14.09 4.01
N LEU A 84 11.72 -14.89 3.21
CA LEU A 84 11.15 -16.03 2.51
C LEU A 84 10.64 -17.13 3.46
N GLN A 85 11.12 -17.17 4.71
CA GLN A 85 10.67 -18.10 5.74
C GLN A 85 9.30 -17.72 6.32
N ALA A 86 8.87 -16.47 6.19
CA ALA A 86 7.57 -16.02 6.70
C ALA A 86 6.38 -16.54 5.86
N ALA A 87 6.62 -17.01 4.64
CA ALA A 87 5.58 -17.60 3.81
C ALA A 87 5.27 -19.04 4.25
N PRO A 88 3.98 -19.46 4.28
CA PRO A 88 3.60 -20.82 4.63
C PRO A 88 4.37 -21.88 3.83
N ALA A 89 4.77 -22.97 4.49
CA ALA A 89 5.52 -24.06 3.86
C ALA A 89 4.80 -24.67 2.64
N ALA A 90 3.48 -24.68 2.65
CA ALA A 90 2.65 -25.16 1.54
C ALA A 90 2.71 -24.28 0.27
N SER A 91 3.21 -23.04 0.37
CA SER A 91 3.33 -22.16 -0.79
C SER A 91 4.44 -22.65 -1.72
N LYS A 92 4.12 -22.83 -3.01
CA LYS A 92 5.09 -23.16 -4.07
C LYS A 92 5.76 -21.94 -4.69
N ALA A 93 5.33 -20.73 -4.31
CA ALA A 93 5.88 -19.48 -4.83
C ALA A 93 7.37 -19.36 -4.48
N GLN A 94 8.12 -18.66 -5.33
CA GLN A 94 9.55 -18.41 -5.19
C GLN A 94 9.86 -16.91 -5.23
N GLY A 95 11.03 -16.52 -4.70
CA GLY A 95 11.55 -15.16 -4.75
C GLY A 95 10.56 -14.09 -4.27
N LYS A 96 10.45 -12.98 -5.01
CA LYS A 96 9.56 -11.84 -4.69
C LYS A 96 8.10 -12.26 -4.48
N THR A 97 7.59 -13.18 -5.29
CA THR A 97 6.21 -13.66 -5.15
C THR A 97 6.02 -14.40 -3.84
N ARG A 98 6.99 -15.21 -3.41
CA ARG A 98 6.96 -15.87 -2.10
C ARG A 98 6.99 -14.84 -0.97
N PHE A 99 7.83 -13.83 -1.09
CA PHE A 99 7.91 -12.73 -0.13
C PHE A 99 6.54 -12.03 0.04
N GLN A 100 5.89 -11.67 -1.07
CA GLN A 100 4.54 -11.08 -1.04
C GLN A 100 3.49 -12.01 -0.40
N VAL A 101 3.59 -13.34 -0.60
CA VAL A 101 2.74 -14.32 0.10
C VAL A 101 3.01 -14.28 1.62
N GLY A 102 4.26 -14.19 2.04
CA GLY A 102 4.64 -14.04 3.45
C GLY A 102 4.11 -12.75 4.08
N LEU A 103 4.13 -11.64 3.34
CA LEU A 103 3.51 -10.39 3.80
C LEU A 103 1.99 -10.52 3.94
N LYS A 104 1.30 -11.12 2.96
CA LYS A 104 -0.15 -11.37 3.04
C LYS A 104 -0.52 -12.25 4.25
N TYR A 105 0.34 -13.20 4.62
CA TYR A 105 0.10 -14.05 5.78
C TYR A 105 0.20 -13.29 7.10
N GLN A 106 1.11 -12.32 7.19
CA GLN A 106 1.29 -11.46 8.37
C GLN A 106 0.28 -10.32 8.44
N CYS A 107 -0.11 -9.77 7.29
CA CYS A 107 -1.10 -8.71 7.15
C CYS A 107 -2.13 -9.10 6.08
N PRO A 108 -3.27 -9.68 6.48
CA PRO A 108 -4.34 -10.04 5.55
C PRO A 108 -4.88 -8.85 4.73
N GLU A 109 -4.86 -7.64 5.29
CA GLU A 109 -5.26 -6.39 4.63
C GLU A 109 -4.40 -6.08 3.39
N PHE A 110 -3.11 -6.44 3.41
CA PHE A 110 -2.26 -6.36 2.22
C PHE A 110 -2.78 -7.25 1.08
N GLY A 111 -3.37 -8.41 1.42
CA GLY A 111 -4.06 -9.27 0.47
C GLY A 111 -5.30 -8.60 -0.13
N VAL A 112 -6.03 -7.80 0.65
CA VAL A 112 -7.20 -7.04 0.19
C VAL A 112 -6.78 -5.91 -0.75
N CYS A 113 -5.66 -5.22 -0.49
CA CYS A 113 -5.08 -4.26 -1.43
C CYS A 113 -4.91 -4.88 -2.83
N ARG A 114 -4.58 -6.18 -2.92
CA ARG A 114 -4.40 -6.86 -4.22
C ARG A 114 -5.68 -6.90 -5.03
N ALA A 115 -6.79 -7.22 -4.35
CA ALA A 115 -8.10 -7.23 -4.97
C ALA A 115 -8.49 -5.82 -5.45
N ILE A 116 -8.30 -4.80 -4.61
CA ILE A 116 -8.55 -3.40 -4.97
C ILE A 116 -7.71 -2.97 -6.19
N ALA A 117 -6.42 -3.29 -6.20
CA ALA A 117 -5.50 -2.94 -7.28
C ALA A 117 -5.78 -3.68 -8.61
N ASN A 118 -6.53 -4.78 -8.56
CA ASN A 118 -6.85 -5.59 -9.74
C ASN A 118 -8.31 -5.45 -10.22
N SER A 119 -9.21 -4.96 -9.37
CA SER A 119 -10.66 -4.92 -9.63
C SER A 119 -11.05 -4.03 -10.81
N PHE A 120 -10.18 -3.10 -11.23
CA PHE A 120 -10.40 -2.26 -12.41
C PHE A 120 -9.80 -2.82 -13.71
N LYS A 121 -8.90 -3.81 -13.61
CA LYS A 121 -8.18 -4.38 -14.76
C LYS A 121 -8.89 -5.57 -15.37
N HIS A 122 -9.53 -6.38 -14.54
CA HIS A 122 -10.17 -7.62 -14.95
C HIS A 122 -11.69 -7.47 -14.81
N LEU A 123 -12.41 -7.58 -15.93
CA LEU A 123 -13.88 -7.58 -15.96
C LEU A 123 -14.47 -8.85 -15.31
N ALA A 124 -13.66 -9.89 -15.13
CA ALA A 124 -14.00 -11.16 -14.50
C ALA A 124 -12.84 -11.67 -13.64
N ASP A 125 -13.14 -12.55 -12.68
CA ASP A 125 -12.14 -13.17 -11.81
C ASP A 125 -11.02 -13.85 -12.61
N ASP A 126 -9.77 -13.59 -12.23
CA ASP A 126 -8.60 -14.30 -12.76
C ASP A 126 -8.08 -15.35 -11.75
N GLN A 127 -7.11 -16.17 -12.17
CA GLN A 127 -6.52 -17.20 -11.32
C GLN A 127 -5.79 -16.66 -10.07
N PHE A 128 -5.60 -15.34 -9.95
CA PHE A 128 -4.97 -14.67 -8.82
C PHE A 128 -5.96 -13.90 -7.95
N THR A 129 -7.25 -13.96 -8.29
CA THR A 129 -8.33 -13.31 -7.58
C THR A 129 -8.67 -14.11 -6.33
N ASP A 130 -8.61 -13.46 -5.17
CA ASP A 130 -9.09 -14.06 -3.94
C ASP A 130 -10.61 -13.93 -3.92
N THR A 131 -11.32 -15.01 -4.22
CA THR A 131 -12.80 -15.05 -4.27
C THR A 131 -13.47 -14.70 -2.94
N ASN A 132 -12.69 -14.61 -1.84
CA ASN A 132 -13.19 -14.18 -0.54
C ASN A 132 -13.09 -12.67 -0.32
N VAL A 133 -12.56 -11.92 -1.29
CA VAL A 133 -12.49 -10.47 -1.27
C VAL A 133 -13.37 -9.93 -2.38
N LEU A 134 -14.48 -9.29 -1.99
CA LEU A 134 -15.37 -8.64 -2.93
C LEU A 134 -15.22 -7.14 -2.82
N THR A 135 -14.94 -6.51 -3.97
CA THR A 135 -14.82 -5.05 -4.13
C THR A 135 -16.07 -4.41 -4.73
N ASP A 136 -17.13 -5.20 -4.95
CA ASP A 136 -18.44 -4.77 -5.45
C ASP A 136 -19.39 -4.29 -4.33
N VAL A 137 -18.84 -4.05 -3.13
CA VAL A 137 -19.63 -3.63 -1.97
C VAL A 137 -20.17 -2.23 -2.20
N PRO A 138 -21.46 -1.98 -1.89
CA PRO A 138 -22.07 -0.67 -2.10
C PRO A 138 -21.33 0.43 -1.34
N VAL A 139 -21.39 1.64 -1.89
CA VAL A 139 -20.98 2.87 -1.20
C VAL A 139 -21.88 3.08 0.00
N PHE A 140 -21.29 3.31 1.17
CA PHE A 140 -22.06 3.67 2.36
C PHE A 140 -22.12 5.18 2.49
N GLU A 141 -23.34 5.72 2.61
CA GLU A 141 -23.54 7.12 2.96
C GLU A 141 -23.72 7.24 4.47
N LEU A 142 -22.82 7.97 5.12
CA LEU A 142 -22.88 8.24 6.55
C LEU A 142 -23.16 9.73 6.76
N SER A 143 -24.11 10.05 7.64
CA SER A 143 -24.28 11.41 8.14
C SER A 143 -23.44 11.59 9.41
N VAL A 144 -22.52 12.54 9.39
CA VAL A 144 -21.69 12.94 10.52
C VAL A 144 -22.27 14.26 11.06
N PRO A 145 -22.91 14.25 12.23
CA PRO A 145 -23.49 15.46 12.80
C PRO A 145 -22.38 16.44 13.18
N ALA A 146 -22.65 17.72 13.00
CA ALA A 146 -21.72 18.75 13.41
C ALA A 146 -21.58 18.79 14.94
N THR A 147 -20.36 19.05 15.41
CA THR A 147 -20.06 19.13 16.85
C THR A 147 -20.30 20.55 17.36
N ALA A 148 -21.07 20.68 18.44
CA ALA A 148 -21.30 21.97 19.08
C ALA A 148 -19.97 22.57 19.58
N GLY A 149 -19.73 23.85 19.27
CA GLY A 149 -18.50 24.56 19.66
C GLY A 149 -17.38 24.56 18.61
N SER A 150 -17.49 23.78 17.53
CA SER A 150 -16.52 23.79 16.42
C SER A 150 -17.08 24.36 15.10
N MET A 151 -18.37 24.71 15.07
CA MET A 151 -19.05 25.24 13.89
C MET A 151 -18.88 26.75 13.75
N ARG A 152 -18.76 27.21 12.50
CA ARG A 152 -18.86 28.62 12.10
C ARG A 152 -20.22 28.90 11.47
N ALA A 153 -20.62 30.17 11.45
CA ALA A 153 -21.82 30.58 10.74
C ALA A 153 -21.68 30.24 9.24
N GLY A 154 -22.61 29.46 8.71
CA GLY A 154 -22.59 28.96 7.34
C GLY A 154 -22.13 27.52 7.18
N ASP A 155 -21.61 26.88 8.24
CA ASP A 155 -21.25 25.46 8.20
C ASP A 155 -22.52 24.57 8.18
N PRO A 156 -22.49 23.44 7.44
CA PRO A 156 -23.61 22.52 7.41
C PRO A 156 -23.79 21.82 8.76
N LEU A 157 -25.04 21.62 9.18
CA LEU A 157 -25.39 20.93 10.44
C LEU A 157 -25.03 19.44 10.44
N ALA A 158 -24.82 18.86 9.26
CA ALA A 158 -24.30 17.52 9.07
C ALA A 158 -23.44 17.47 7.81
N GLN A 159 -22.35 16.70 7.86
CA GLN A 159 -21.56 16.36 6.70
C GLN A 159 -21.92 14.94 6.26
N PHE A 160 -22.06 14.73 4.96
CA PHE A 160 -22.30 13.39 4.43
C PHE A 160 -21.00 12.84 3.87
N ALA A 161 -20.63 11.63 4.29
CA ALA A 161 -19.49 10.90 3.79
C ALA A 161 -19.94 9.74 2.90
N LYS A 162 -19.34 9.61 1.71
CA LYS A 162 -19.53 8.47 0.80
C LYS A 162 -18.32 7.56 0.92
N VAL A 163 -18.45 6.49 1.69
CA VAL A 163 -17.34 5.62 2.06
C VAL A 163 -17.31 4.39 1.16
N LEU A 164 -16.15 4.16 0.54
CA LEU A 164 -15.87 2.92 -0.19
C LEU A 164 -15.63 1.79 0.81
N MET A 165 -16.37 0.70 0.64
CA MET A 165 -16.31 -0.46 1.51
C MET A 165 -15.70 -1.65 0.76
N VAL A 166 -15.08 -2.56 1.49
CA VAL A 166 -14.56 -3.82 0.95
C VAL A 166 -15.03 -4.96 1.83
N ARG A 167 -15.48 -6.06 1.23
CA ARG A 167 -15.85 -7.27 1.95
C ARG A 167 -14.68 -8.24 1.88
N SER A 168 -14.26 -8.71 3.04
CA SER A 168 -13.24 -9.75 3.19
C SER A 168 -13.74 -10.83 4.14
N LYS A 169 -12.94 -11.87 4.41
CA LYS A 169 -13.26 -12.91 5.41
C LYS A 169 -13.56 -12.34 6.80
N GLY A 170 -12.98 -11.19 7.14
CA GLY A 170 -13.19 -10.53 8.44
C GLY A 170 -14.45 -9.66 8.52
N GLY A 171 -15.21 -9.53 7.43
CA GLY A 171 -16.40 -8.69 7.36
C GLY A 171 -16.28 -7.56 6.34
N ILE A 172 -17.14 -6.54 6.50
CA ILE A 172 -17.19 -5.36 5.65
C ILE A 172 -16.45 -4.22 6.36
N THR A 173 -15.43 -3.67 5.69
CA THR A 173 -14.53 -2.68 6.29
C THR A 173 -14.31 -1.52 5.30
N PRO A 174 -14.16 -0.27 5.77
CA PRO A 174 -13.79 0.84 4.90
C PRO A 174 -12.46 0.60 4.18
N ALA A 175 -12.41 0.90 2.88
CA ALA A 175 -11.18 0.76 2.08
C ALA A 175 -10.02 1.57 2.67
N ALA A 176 -10.30 2.79 3.13
CA ALA A 176 -9.30 3.64 3.79
C ALA A 176 -8.71 2.98 5.05
N HIS A 177 -9.52 2.25 5.82
CA HIS A 177 -9.05 1.52 7.00
C HIS A 177 -8.13 0.36 6.61
N VAL A 178 -8.52 -0.45 5.60
CA VAL A 178 -7.68 -1.52 5.05
C VAL A 178 -6.32 -0.97 4.59
N LEU A 179 -6.33 0.14 3.85
CA LEU A 179 -5.10 0.77 3.35
C LEU A 179 -4.24 1.33 4.49
N SER A 180 -4.84 1.95 5.51
CA SER A 180 -4.12 2.46 6.69
C SER A 180 -3.45 1.34 7.49
N ARG A 181 -4.13 0.20 7.66
CA ARG A 181 -3.58 -0.99 8.32
C ARG A 181 -2.39 -1.54 7.54
N THR A 182 -2.50 -1.59 6.20
CA THR A 182 -1.41 -2.00 5.32
C THR A 182 -0.23 -1.03 5.39
N TYR A 183 -0.48 0.28 5.37
CA TYR A 183 0.55 1.31 5.53
C TYR A 183 1.32 1.11 6.83
N GLY A 184 0.63 1.06 7.97
CA GLY A 184 1.29 0.89 9.28
C GLY A 184 2.09 -0.40 9.36
N PHE A 185 1.60 -1.50 8.78
CA PHE A 185 2.36 -2.74 8.69
C PHE A 185 3.64 -2.60 7.84
N LEU A 186 3.57 -1.94 6.69
CA LEU A 186 4.72 -1.76 5.80
C LEU A 186 5.75 -0.78 6.36
N GLU A 187 5.29 0.27 7.04
CA GLU A 187 6.14 1.21 7.77
C GLU A 187 6.91 0.47 8.89
N ASP A 188 6.19 -0.24 9.76
CA ASP A 188 6.77 -1.10 10.80
C ASP A 188 7.79 -2.09 10.22
N PHE A 189 7.47 -2.69 9.08
CA PHE A 189 8.36 -3.65 8.41
C PHE A 189 9.65 -2.96 7.95
N CYS A 190 9.54 -1.76 7.36
CA CYS A 190 10.68 -0.98 6.90
C CYS A 190 11.55 -0.52 8.07
N GLU A 191 10.94 -0.08 9.17
CA GLU A 191 11.66 0.29 10.39
C GLU A 191 12.43 -0.91 10.98
N LYS A 192 11.77 -2.05 11.18
CA LYS A 192 12.38 -3.29 11.69
C LYS A 192 13.49 -3.82 10.79
N SER A 193 13.42 -3.52 9.49
CA SER A 193 14.41 -3.91 8.50
C SER A 193 15.56 -2.90 8.35
N GLY A 194 15.51 -1.77 9.08
CA GLY A 194 16.53 -0.72 9.07
C GLY A 194 16.49 0.17 7.82
N PHE A 195 15.36 0.23 7.10
CA PHE A 195 15.21 1.08 5.92
C PHE A 195 14.74 2.49 6.24
N LEU A 196 14.15 2.68 7.42
CA LEU A 196 13.79 3.99 7.94
C LEU A 196 14.85 4.39 8.97
N THR A 197 15.66 5.39 8.65
CA THR A 197 16.53 6.02 9.64
C THR A 197 15.62 6.72 10.65
N GLY A 198 15.59 6.25 11.89
CA GLY A 198 14.91 6.98 12.96
C GLY A 198 15.38 8.43 12.97
N SER A 199 14.43 9.36 13.10
CA SER A 199 14.76 10.75 13.46
C SER A 199 15.69 10.68 14.67
N GLN A 200 16.97 10.92 14.46
CA GLN A 200 17.90 11.23 15.53
C GLN A 200 17.35 12.51 16.16
N VAL A 201 16.61 12.35 17.26
CA VAL A 201 16.26 13.44 18.15
C VAL A 201 17.58 14.06 18.56
N SER A 202 17.87 15.23 18.00
CA SER A 202 19.01 16.02 18.43
C SER A 202 18.76 16.47 19.87
N PRO A 203 19.77 16.40 20.75
CA PRO A 203 19.64 16.77 22.16
C PRO A 203 19.23 18.23 22.37
#